data_AF-A0A5J6P2I3-F1
#
_entry.id   AF-A0A5J6P2I3-F1
#
_cell.length_a   1.000
_cell.length_b   1.000
_cell.length_c   1.000
_cell.angle_alpha   90.00
_cell.angle_beta   90.00
_cell.angle_gamma   90.00
#
_symmetry.space_group_name_H-M   'P 1'
#
loop_
_entity.id
_entity.type
_entity.pdbx_description
1 polymer ?
#
loop_
_entity_poly.entity_id
_entity_poly.type
_entity_poly.pdbx_seq_one_letter_code
_entity_poly.pdbx_strand_id
1 'polypeptide(L)'
;MRFLGKLILTVASTWLVLSLYAIFWPSAPAVIVEKSNFSLSQNGYNGVSKFGVSNFKGSNTVFNFASYHYTVKEKTYKGYGNIGLNSDNTVTVYYCPIYPAFSLTNNTIPLPWLFLLYILGFGFLEINKWLRGFQKQRQP
;
A
#
# COMPACT_ATOMS: atom_id res chain seq x y z
N MET A 1 6.74 7.29 -22.41
CA MET A 1 6.17 7.90 -21.18
C MET A 1 4.64 7.95 -21.17
N ARG A 2 3.95 8.24 -22.29
CA ARG A 2 2.46 8.23 -22.33
C ARG A 2 1.81 6.94 -21.81
N PHE A 3 2.34 5.77 -22.20
CA PHE A 3 1.83 4.48 -21.75
C PHE A 3 1.97 4.31 -20.23
N LEU A 4 3.14 4.65 -19.67
CA LEU A 4 3.43 4.57 -18.24
C LEU A 4 2.47 5.45 -17.42
N GLY A 5 2.25 6.71 -17.83
CA GLY A 5 1.30 7.59 -17.14
C GLY A 5 -0.13 7.04 -17.14
N LYS A 6 -0.60 6.51 -18.29
CA LYS A 6 -1.92 5.84 -18.37
C LYS A 6 -2.01 4.61 -17.47
N LEU A 7 -0.96 3.79 -17.44
CA LEU A 7 -0.92 2.58 -16.61
C LEU A 7 -1.03 2.95 -15.12
N ILE A 8 -0.26 3.93 -14.67
CA ILE A 8 -0.30 4.41 -13.28
C ILE A 8 -1.70 4.91 -12.92
N LEU A 9 -2.33 5.73 -13.78
CA LEU A 9 -3.68 6.25 -13.55
C LEU A 9 -4.74 5.13 -13.53
N THR A 10 -4.57 4.11 -14.36
CA THR A 10 -5.46 2.95 -14.41
C THR A 10 -5.36 2.13 -13.11
N VAL A 11 -4.13 1.87 -12.65
CA VAL A 11 -3.88 1.20 -11.36
C VAL A 11 -4.45 2.01 -10.20
N ALA A 12 -4.20 3.33 -10.15
CA ALA A 12 -4.72 4.21 -9.10
C ALA A 12 -6.26 4.20 -9.06
N SER A 13 -6.91 4.29 -10.23
CA SER A 13 -8.38 4.29 -10.32
C SER A 13 -8.98 2.93 -9.94
N THR A 14 -8.34 1.84 -10.36
CA THR A 14 -8.78 0.48 -10.00
C THR A 14 -8.67 0.28 -8.49
N TRP A 15 -7.57 0.73 -7.89
CA TRP A 15 -7.36 0.65 -6.45
C TRP A 15 -8.35 1.51 -5.68
N LEU A 16 -8.63 2.74 -6.14
CA LEU A 16 -9.66 3.59 -5.54
C LEU A 16 -11.03 2.90 -5.54
N VAL A 17 -11.45 2.32 -6.66
CA VAL A 17 -12.74 1.61 -6.77
C VAL A 17 -12.79 0.41 -5.83
N LEU A 18 -11.72 -0.40 -5.79
CA LEU A 18 -11.62 -1.55 -4.88
C LEU A 18 -11.64 -1.12 -3.41
N SER A 19 -10.96 -0.04 -3.05
CA SER A 19 -10.96 0.50 -1.70
C SER A 19 -12.33 1.04 -1.29
N LEU A 20 -13.04 1.74 -2.17
CA LEU A 20 -14.41 2.19 -1.91
C LEU A 20 -15.37 1.01 -1.72
N TYR A 21 -15.22 -0.03 -2.54
CA TYR A 21 -16.01 -1.25 -2.41
C TYR A 21 -15.75 -1.98 -1.09
N ALA A 22 -14.48 -2.01 -0.63
CA ALA A 22 -14.09 -2.67 0.61
C ALA A 22 -14.66 -2.02 1.88
N ILE A 23 -15.08 -0.76 1.85
CA ILE A 23 -15.70 -0.08 2.99
C ILE A 23 -17.03 -0.75 3.37
N PHE A 24 -17.75 -1.28 2.38
CA PHE A 24 -19.04 -1.93 2.57
C PHE A 24 -18.92 -3.43 2.89
N TRP A 25 -17.70 -3.94 3.04
CA TRP A 25 -17.51 -5.35 3.36
C TRP A 25 -17.90 -5.62 4.81
N PRO A 26 -18.67 -6.70 5.06
CA PRO A 26 -18.97 -7.13 6.41
C PRO A 26 -17.70 -7.51 7.16
N SER A 27 -17.71 -7.27 8.46
CA SER A 27 -16.63 -7.68 9.36
C SER A 27 -16.94 -9.01 10.05
N ALA A 28 -15.89 -9.77 10.35
CA ALA A 28 -15.94 -10.95 11.18
C ALA A 28 -14.71 -10.99 12.10
N PRO A 29 -14.84 -11.52 13.33
CA PRO A 29 -13.68 -11.81 14.15
C PRO A 29 -12.87 -12.94 13.53
N ALA A 30 -11.56 -12.79 13.52
CA ALA A 30 -10.62 -13.79 13.07
C ALA A 30 -9.63 -14.12 14.17
N VAL A 31 -9.23 -15.38 14.26
CA VAL A 31 -8.20 -15.85 15.19
C VAL A 31 -6.88 -15.94 14.43
N ILE A 32 -5.84 -15.30 14.97
CA ILE A 32 -4.50 -15.36 14.40
C ILE A 32 -3.89 -16.72 14.69
N VAL A 33 -3.45 -17.40 13.64
CA VAL A 33 -2.87 -18.75 13.69
C VAL A 33 -1.35 -18.68 13.73
N GLU A 34 -0.77 -17.79 12.93
CA GLU A 34 0.68 -17.64 12.82
C GLU A 34 1.02 -16.15 12.65
N LYS A 35 2.06 -15.70 13.36
CA LYS A 35 2.61 -14.34 13.27
C LYS A 35 4.03 -14.40 12.72
N SER A 36 4.33 -13.54 11.75
CA SER A 36 5.65 -13.35 11.18
C SER A 36 5.99 -11.87 11.23
N ASN A 37 7.13 -11.54 11.84
CA ASN A 37 7.56 -10.16 11.97
C ASN A 37 8.77 -9.95 11.05
N PHE A 38 8.69 -8.94 10.19
CA PHE A 38 9.77 -8.50 9.33
C PHE A 38 10.29 -7.16 9.86
N SER A 39 11.47 -7.17 10.45
CA SER A 39 12.15 -5.95 10.88
C SER A 39 13.22 -5.55 9.85
N LEU A 40 13.17 -4.29 9.44
CA LEU A 40 14.21 -3.64 8.67
C LEU A 40 14.88 -2.59 9.55
N SER A 41 16.11 -2.87 9.97
CA SER A 41 16.94 -1.92 10.70
C SER A 41 17.90 -1.23 9.72
N GLN A 42 17.81 0.09 9.66
CA GLN A 42 18.78 0.93 8.97
C GLN A 42 19.71 1.55 10.01
N ASN A 43 20.99 1.18 9.95
CA ASN A 43 22.01 1.81 10.78
C ASN A 43 22.19 3.27 10.37
N GLY A 44 22.18 4.17 11.36
CA GLY A 44 22.48 5.58 11.15
C GLY A 44 23.96 5.78 10.77
N TYR A 45 24.26 6.85 10.05
CA TYR A 45 25.64 7.21 9.71
C TYR A 45 26.10 8.39 10.58
N ASN A 46 27.18 8.18 11.34
CA ASN A 46 27.91 9.24 12.03
C ASN A 46 29.04 9.71 11.11
N GLY A 47 28.73 10.65 10.21
CA GLY A 47 29.76 11.34 9.42
C GLY A 47 30.34 12.51 10.20
N VAL A 48 31.65 12.76 10.05
CA VAL A 48 32.33 13.95 10.59
C VAL A 48 31.90 15.16 9.75
N SER A 49 30.87 15.91 10.17
CA SER A 49 30.30 16.99 9.35
C SER A 49 31.22 18.23 9.34
N LYS A 50 31.78 18.59 8.19
CA LYS A 50 32.45 19.91 7.98
C LYS A 50 31.45 21.08 7.79
N PHE A 51 30.16 20.79 7.56
CA PHE A 51 29.14 21.79 7.20
C PHE A 51 27.82 21.67 7.99
N GLY A 52 27.84 21.14 9.20
CA GLY A 52 26.75 21.33 10.18
C GLY A 52 25.51 20.44 10.06
N VAL A 53 25.43 19.47 9.14
CA VAL A 53 24.38 18.44 9.18
C VAL A 53 24.93 17.23 9.93
N SER A 54 24.76 17.25 11.26
CA SER A 54 25.23 16.21 12.17
C SER A 54 24.19 15.10 12.35
N ASN A 55 24.68 13.86 12.39
CA ASN A 55 24.02 12.63 12.88
C ASN A 55 22.65 12.28 12.29
N PHE A 56 22.65 11.41 11.27
CA PHE A 56 21.41 10.74 10.85
C PHE A 56 21.14 9.56 11.80
N LYS A 57 20.11 9.67 12.65
CA LYS A 57 19.70 8.55 13.52
C LYS A 57 19.21 7.40 12.65
N GLY A 58 19.62 6.18 13.00
CA GLY A 58 19.11 4.96 12.37
C GLY A 58 17.60 4.85 12.55
N SER A 59 16.94 4.14 11.64
CA SER A 59 15.51 3.86 11.68
C SER A 59 15.28 2.36 11.78
N ASN A 60 14.26 1.95 12.52
CA ASN A 60 13.80 0.56 12.53
C ASN A 60 12.33 0.54 12.09
N THR A 61 12.02 -0.23 11.06
CA THR A 61 10.65 -0.44 10.59
C THR A 61 10.28 -1.89 10.79
N VAL A 62 9.21 -2.15 11.53
CA VAL A 62 8.71 -3.50 11.79
C VAL A 62 7.36 -3.67 11.08
N PHE A 63 7.29 -4.67 10.21
CA PHE A 63 6.06 -5.10 9.54
C PHE A 63 5.61 -6.43 10.15
N ASN A 64 4.40 -6.46 10.69
CA ASN A 64 3.85 -7.70 11.23
C ASN A 64 2.84 -8.26 10.24
N PHE A 65 3.06 -9.50 9.84
CA PHE A 65 2.22 -10.26 8.96
C PHE A 65 1.64 -11.42 9.74
N ALA A 66 0.37 -11.74 9.53
CA ALA A 66 -0.23 -12.90 10.17
C ALA A 66 -1.11 -13.69 9.22
N SER A 67 -1.13 -15.00 9.42
CA SER A 67 -2.20 -15.85 8.93
C SER A 67 -3.30 -15.94 9.98
N TYR A 68 -4.55 -15.88 9.54
CA TYR A 68 -5.70 -15.89 10.43
C TYR A 68 -6.83 -16.76 9.86
N HIS A 69 -7.64 -17.31 10.76
CA HIS A 69 -8.85 -18.05 10.41
C HIS A 69 -10.08 -17.27 10.86
N TYR A 70 -11.08 -17.19 9.99
CA TYR A 70 -12.36 -16.57 10.31
C TYR A 70 -13.51 -17.44 9.81
N THR A 71 -14.64 -17.40 10.50
CA THR A 71 -15.80 -18.26 10.20
C THR A 71 -16.97 -17.41 9.74
N VAL A 72 -17.53 -17.74 8.58
CA VAL A 72 -18.73 -17.10 8.03
C VAL A 72 -19.70 -18.20 7.59
N LYS A 73 -20.93 -18.18 8.13
CA LYS A 73 -21.98 -19.16 7.80
C LYS A 73 -21.46 -20.60 7.88
N GLU A 74 -20.84 -20.94 9.02
CA GLU A 74 -20.28 -22.28 9.33
C GLU A 74 -19.09 -22.72 8.47
N LYS A 75 -18.59 -21.88 7.56
CA LYS A 75 -17.37 -22.14 6.79
C LYS A 75 -16.20 -21.35 7.35
N THR A 76 -15.10 -22.05 7.62
CA THR A 76 -13.85 -21.45 8.05
C THR A 76 -12.98 -21.13 6.84
N TYR A 77 -12.50 -19.89 6.77
CA TYR A 77 -11.60 -19.41 5.74
C TYR A 77 -10.25 -19.06 6.33
N LYS A 78 -9.20 -19.26 5.53
CA LYS A 78 -7.85 -18.82 5.86
C LYS A 78 -7.52 -17.56 5.06
N GLY A 79 -7.07 -16.53 5.77
CA GLY A 79 -6.61 -15.29 5.19
C GLY A 79 -5.22 -14.91 5.68
N TYR A 80 -4.66 -13.92 5.03
CA TYR A 80 -3.34 -13.37 5.32
C TYR A 80 -3.40 -11.86 5.26
N GLY A 81 -2.65 -11.18 6.12
CA GLY A 81 -2.67 -9.72 6.13
C GLY A 81 -1.68 -9.09 7.09
N ASN A 82 -1.49 -7.80 6.90
CA ASN A 82 -0.74 -6.97 7.84
C ASN A 82 -1.59 -6.79 9.12
N ILE A 83 -0.97 -7.00 10.27
CA ILE A 83 -1.60 -6.78 11.58
C ILE A 83 -0.87 -5.67 12.32
N GLY A 84 -1.62 -4.94 13.16
CA GLY A 84 -1.05 -3.89 14.00
C GLY A 84 0.04 -4.42 14.94
N LEU A 85 0.94 -3.53 15.38
CA LEU A 85 2.07 -3.87 16.25
C LEU A 85 1.69 -4.55 17.58
N ASN A 86 0.45 -4.35 18.03
CA ASN A 86 -0.06 -4.89 19.29
C ASN A 86 -1.32 -5.74 19.10
N SER A 87 -1.49 -6.38 17.95
CA SER A 87 -2.67 -7.25 17.76
C SER A 87 -2.57 -8.47 18.67
N ASP A 88 -3.61 -8.69 19.48
CA ASP A 88 -3.81 -9.89 20.32
C ASP A 88 -3.90 -11.17 19.46
N ASN A 89 -4.40 -12.28 20.00
CA ASN A 89 -4.68 -13.48 19.20
C ASN A 89 -5.93 -13.34 18.30
N THR A 90 -6.58 -12.18 18.31
CA THR A 90 -7.77 -11.89 17.51
C THR A 90 -7.61 -10.62 16.69
N VAL A 91 -8.13 -10.61 15.48
CA VAL A 91 -8.16 -9.45 14.58
C VAL A 91 -9.51 -9.34 13.90
N THR A 92 -9.95 -8.12 13.61
CA THR A 92 -11.15 -7.89 12.78
C THR A 92 -10.79 -8.03 11.31
N VAL A 93 -11.53 -8.86 10.58
CA VAL A 93 -11.35 -9.08 9.16
C VAL A 93 -12.58 -8.59 8.41
N TYR A 94 -12.37 -7.76 7.41
CA TYR A 94 -13.37 -7.33 6.44
C TYR A 94 -13.31 -8.32 5.28
N TYR A 95 -14.30 -9.20 5.18
CA TYR A 95 -14.27 -10.28 4.20
C TYR A 95 -15.05 -9.91 2.95
N CYS A 96 -14.50 -10.24 1.78
CA CYS A 96 -15.20 -10.08 0.52
C CYS A 96 -16.22 -11.23 0.37
N PRO A 97 -17.53 -10.95 0.23
CA PRO A 97 -18.55 -11.99 0.14
C PRO A 97 -18.42 -12.90 -1.08
N ILE A 98 -17.85 -12.36 -2.17
CA ILE A 98 -17.72 -13.05 -3.46
C ILE A 98 -16.41 -13.86 -3.51
N TYR A 99 -15.34 -13.33 -2.91
CA TYR A 99 -14.01 -13.93 -2.96
C TYR A 99 -13.33 -13.84 -1.57
N PRO A 100 -13.60 -14.82 -0.68
CA PRO A 100 -13.10 -14.82 0.70
C PRO A 100 -11.57 -14.72 0.82
N ALA A 101 -10.81 -15.14 -0.20
CA ALA A 101 -9.35 -15.04 -0.23
C ALA A 101 -8.83 -13.59 -0.28
N PHE A 102 -9.65 -12.62 -0.72
CA PHE A 102 -9.28 -11.20 -0.77
C PHE A 102 -9.67 -10.43 0.49
N SER A 103 -9.99 -11.12 1.59
CA SER A 103 -10.31 -10.48 2.86
C SER A 103 -9.17 -9.60 3.39
N LEU A 104 -9.52 -8.48 4.00
CA LEU A 104 -8.58 -7.46 4.47
C LEU A 104 -8.68 -7.31 5.99
N THR A 105 -7.54 -7.05 6.64
CA THR A 105 -7.48 -6.69 8.07
C THR A 105 -7.73 -5.20 8.33
N ASN A 106 -7.70 -4.39 7.26
CA ASN A 106 -7.97 -2.96 7.30
C ASN A 106 -8.70 -2.54 6.01
N ASN A 107 -9.85 -1.90 6.13
CA ASN A 107 -10.67 -1.41 5.01
C ASN A 107 -10.56 0.12 4.82
N THR A 108 -9.57 0.77 5.44
CA THR A 108 -9.32 2.21 5.28
C THR A 108 -8.82 2.52 3.87
N ILE A 109 -9.32 3.60 3.27
CA ILE A 109 -8.85 4.08 1.97
C ILE A 109 -7.45 4.71 2.13
N PRO A 110 -6.41 4.25 1.41
CA PRO A 110 -5.07 4.82 1.48
C PRO A 110 -4.99 6.13 0.65
N LEU A 111 -5.75 7.15 1.03
CA LEU A 111 -5.88 8.42 0.29
C LEU A 111 -4.52 9.08 -0.06
N PRO A 112 -3.53 9.18 0.86
CA PRO A 112 -2.24 9.79 0.52
C PRO A 112 -1.50 9.05 -0.60
N TRP A 113 -1.57 7.72 -0.59
CA TRP A 113 -0.92 6.88 -1.59
C TRP A 113 -1.61 6.99 -2.95
N LEU A 114 -2.94 6.96 -2.96
CA LEU A 114 -3.73 7.16 -4.18
C LEU A 114 -3.45 8.54 -4.78
N PHE A 115 -3.42 9.59 -3.95
CA PHE A 115 -3.10 10.95 -4.39
C PHE A 115 -1.71 11.04 -5.02
N LEU A 116 -0.71 10.42 -4.41
CA LEU A 116 0.65 10.36 -4.95
C LEU A 116 0.70 9.65 -6.31
N LEU A 117 -0.01 8.53 -6.47
CA LEU A 117 -0.11 7.83 -7.75
C LEU A 117 -0.78 8.70 -8.84
N TYR A 118 -1.84 9.45 -8.49
CA TYR A 118 -2.47 10.37 -9.42
C TYR A 118 -1.52 11.48 -9.87
N ILE A 119 -0.80 12.12 -8.93
CA ILE A 119 0.20 13.15 -9.24
C ILE A 119 1.26 12.59 -10.18
N LEU A 120 1.82 11.41 -9.87
CA LEU A 120 2.84 10.78 -10.72
C LEU A 120 2.28 10.46 -12.10
N GLY A 121 1.08 9.88 -12.18
CA GLY A 121 0.42 9.53 -13.43
C GLY A 121 0.19 10.74 -14.34
N PHE A 122 -0.37 11.83 -13.79
CA PHE A 122 -0.53 13.08 -14.54
C PHE A 122 0.82 13.74 -14.88
N GLY A 123 1.78 13.72 -13.95
CA GLY A 123 3.14 14.23 -14.17
C GLY A 123 3.83 13.56 -15.37
N PHE A 124 3.77 12.23 -15.48
CA PHE A 124 4.31 11.52 -16.64
C PHE A 124 3.61 11.86 -17.95
N LEU A 125 2.30 12.14 -17.92
CA LEU A 125 1.56 12.57 -19.12
C LEU A 125 1.97 13.98 -19.56
N GLU A 126 2.11 14.91 -18.62
CA GLU A 126 2.53 16.29 -18.92
C GLU A 126 3.98 16.36 -19.41
N ILE A 127 4.92 15.66 -18.76
CA ILE A 127 6.30 15.55 -19.24
C ILE A 127 6.33 15.00 -20.67
N ASN A 128 5.51 13.98 -20.96
CA ASN A 128 5.43 13.42 -22.30
C ASN A 128 4.86 14.42 -23.34
N LYS A 129 3.93 15.30 -22.95
CA LYS A 129 3.42 16.37 -23.84
C LYS A 129 4.50 17.42 -24.10
N TRP A 130 5.17 17.87 -23.05
CA TRP A 130 6.25 18.84 -23.11
C TRP A 130 7.37 18.37 -24.04
N LEU A 131 7.86 17.13 -23.87
CA LEU A 131 8.90 16.54 -24.72
C LEU A 131 8.51 16.47 -26.21
N ARG A 132 7.24 16.17 -26.49
CA ARG A 132 6.72 16.16 -27.88
C ARG A 132 6.64 17.57 -28.47
N GLY A 133 6.29 18.56 -27.66
CA GLY A 133 6.32 19.98 -28.04
C GLY A 133 7.72 20.43 -28.46
N PHE A 134 8.73 20.07 -27.66
CA PHE A 134 10.14 20.32 -27.99
C PHE A 134 10.59 19.67 -29.29
N GLN A 135 10.14 18.44 -29.57
CA GLN A 135 10.48 17.76 -30.82
C GLN A 135 9.86 18.43 -32.05
N LYS A 136 8.59 18.89 -31.95
CA LYS A 136 7.92 19.59 -33.05
C LYS A 136 8.56 20.92 -33.41
N GLN A 137 9.08 21.65 -32.44
CA GLN A 137 9.78 22.93 -32.67
C GLN A 137 11.16 22.76 -33.33
N ARG A 138 11.71 21.53 -33.36
CA ARG A 138 13.02 21.23 -33.96
C ARG A 138 12.94 20.61 -35.36
N GLN A 139 11.74 20.39 -35.90
CA GLN A 139 11.55 19.97 -37.28
C GLN A 139 11.36 21.24 -38.13
N PRO A 140 12.26 21.51 -39.11
CA PRO A 140 12.18 22.68 -39.97
C PRO A 140 10.95 22.66 -40.89
#